data_AF-A0A661T361-F1
#
_entry.id   AF-A0A661T361-F1
#
_cell.length_a   1.000
_cell.length_b   1.000
_cell.length_c   1.000
_cell.angle_alpha   90.00
_cell.angle_beta   90.00
_cell.angle_gamma   90.00
#
_symmetry.space_group_name_H-M   'P 1'
#
loop_
_entity.id
_entity.type
_entity.pdbx_description
1 polymer ?
#
loop_
_entity_poly.entity_id
_entity_poly.type
_entity_poly.pdbx_seq_one_letter_code
_entity_poly.pdbx_strand_id
1 'polypeptide(L)'
;MKAQISKYQERYRPVADDTSARSREELILKYAPLVRYIAERMAMRLPPSVSKDDLASAGILGLFDAIDKFDPERGVKFRTYAEHRIRGAILDELRKMDWVLRSVRRDVH
;
A
#
# COMPACT_ATOMS: atom_id res chain seq x y z
N MET A 1 -28.23 1.36 20.78
CA MET A 1 -27.34 1.83 19.68
C MET A 1 -26.23 2.77 20.16
N LYS A 2 -25.61 2.54 21.33
CA LYS A 2 -24.45 3.33 21.85
C LYS A 2 -23.27 2.46 22.30
N ALA A 3 -23.42 1.13 22.32
CA ALA A 3 -22.43 0.20 22.87
C ALA A 3 -21.38 -0.31 21.86
N GLN A 4 -21.60 -0.18 20.55
CA GLN A 4 -20.63 -0.67 19.54
C GLN A 4 -19.51 0.34 19.22
N ILE A 5 -19.72 1.64 19.46
CA ILE A 5 -18.70 2.67 19.20
C ILE A 5 -17.60 2.64 20.28
N SER A 6 -17.96 2.30 21.53
CA SER A 6 -17.05 2.29 22.68
C SER A 6 -15.90 1.28 22.54
N LYS A 7 -16.12 0.16 21.84
CA LYS A 7 -15.10 -0.90 21.70
C LYS A 7 -13.96 -0.52 20.74
N TYR A 8 -14.20 0.44 19.83
CA TYR A 8 -13.18 0.93 18.90
C TYR A 8 -12.23 1.94 19.56
N GLN A 9 -12.75 2.79 20.45
CA GLN A 9 -11.93 3.81 21.13
C GLN A 9 -10.98 3.22 22.17
N GLU A 10 -11.37 2.11 22.81
CA GLU A 10 -10.58 1.49 23.88
C GLU A 10 -9.36 0.71 23.39
N ARG A 11 -9.29 0.37 22.10
CA ARG A 11 -8.12 -0.28 21.48
C ARG A 11 -7.05 0.72 21.03
N TYR A 12 -7.36 2.02 20.99
CA TYR A 12 -6.42 3.08 20.66
C TYR A 12 -5.77 3.61 21.96
N ARG A 13 -4.94 2.77 22.58
CA ARG A 13 -4.00 3.23 23.59
C ARG A 13 -2.85 3.94 22.87
N PRO A 14 -2.66 5.26 23.03
CA PRO A 14 -1.54 5.95 22.38
C PRO A 14 -0.24 5.33 22.88
N VAL A 15 0.48 4.67 21.97
CA VAL A 15 1.79 4.07 22.25
C VAL A 15 2.77 5.23 22.37
N ALA A 16 3.27 5.43 23.58
CA ALA A 16 4.19 6.51 23.91
C ALA A 16 5.54 6.31 23.18
N ASP A 17 5.67 6.94 22.02
CA ASP A 17 6.85 7.69 21.56
C ASP A 17 6.40 8.65 20.44
N ASP A 18 5.86 9.79 20.86
CA ASP A 18 4.92 10.63 20.10
C ASP A 18 5.57 11.37 18.91
N THR A 19 6.90 11.52 18.87
CA THR A 19 7.56 12.22 17.76
C THR A 19 7.78 11.31 16.54
N SER A 20 8.14 10.04 16.75
CA SER A 20 8.31 9.07 15.65
C SER A 20 6.97 8.57 15.11
N ALA A 21 5.95 8.45 15.97
CA ALA A 21 4.61 8.07 15.54
C ALA A 21 3.95 9.19 14.71
N ARG A 22 4.05 10.45 15.15
CA ARG A 22 3.56 11.61 14.38
C ARG A 22 4.28 11.75 13.03
N SER A 23 5.61 11.60 13.00
CA SER A 23 6.35 11.68 11.73
C SER A 23 5.99 10.55 10.77
N ARG A 24 5.70 9.35 11.28
CA ARG A 24 5.20 8.23 10.48
C ARG A 24 3.82 8.52 9.90
N GLU A 25 2.88 9.00 10.71
CA GLU A 25 1.53 9.36 10.26
C GLU A 25 1.55 10.46 9.19
N GLU A 26 2.39 11.49 9.37
CA GLU A 26 2.59 12.54 8.37
C GLU A 26 3.12 11.99 7.05
N LEU A 27 4.11 11.08 7.09
CA LEU A 27 4.63 10.42 5.89
C LEU A 27 3.55 9.58 5.21
N ILE A 28 2.74 8.84 5.96
CA ILE A 28 1.63 8.06 5.41
C ILE A 28 0.67 8.98 4.65
N LEU A 29 0.19 10.04 5.29
CA LEU A 29 -0.76 10.98 4.69
C LEU A 29 -0.17 11.68 3.46
N LYS A 30 1.11 12.06 3.53
CA LYS A 30 1.83 12.70 2.42
C LYS A 30 1.96 11.80 1.19
N TYR A 31 2.15 10.49 1.38
CA TYR A 31 2.41 9.54 0.28
C TYR A 31 1.21 8.64 -0.06
N ALA A 32 0.12 8.67 0.68
CA ALA A 32 -1.12 7.97 0.33
C ALA A 32 -1.66 8.32 -1.08
N PRO A 33 -1.63 9.59 -1.54
CA PRO A 33 -2.02 9.92 -2.92
C PRO A 33 -1.13 9.26 -3.98
N LEU A 34 0.17 9.06 -3.69
CA LEU A 34 1.09 8.36 -4.59
C LEU A 34 0.70 6.89 -4.75
N VAL A 35 0.26 6.23 -3.66
CA VAL A 35 -0.22 4.85 -3.72
C VAL A 35 -1.43 4.74 -4.65
N ARG A 36 -2.43 5.62 -4.50
CA ARG A 36 -3.62 5.64 -5.34
C ARG A 36 -3.25 5.84 -6.82
N TYR A 37 -2.37 6.80 -7.10
CA TYR A 37 -1.87 7.05 -8.46
C TYR A 37 -1.20 5.80 -9.07
N ILE A 38 -0.32 5.11 -8.33
CA ILE A 38 0.36 3.91 -8.82
C ILE A 38 -0.64 2.78 -9.06
N ALA A 39 -1.55 2.54 -8.13
CA ALA A 39 -2.58 1.50 -8.24
C ALA A 39 -3.47 1.72 -9.46
N GLU A 40 -3.94 2.95 -9.67
CA GLU A 40 -4.75 3.31 -10.86
C GLU A 40 -3.98 3.11 -12.16
N ARG A 41 -2.73 3.57 -12.22
CA ARG A 41 -1.87 3.39 -13.41
C ARG A 41 -1.61 1.92 -13.73
N MET A 42 -1.45 1.07 -12.72
CA MET A 42 -1.29 -0.36 -12.93
C MET A 42 -2.61 -1.01 -13.37
N ALA A 43 -3.73 -0.63 -12.75
CA ALA A 43 -5.06 -1.13 -13.09
C ALA A 43 -5.47 -0.86 -14.55
N MET A 44 -5.00 0.24 -15.16
CA MET A 44 -5.24 0.55 -16.58
C MET A 44 -4.78 -0.56 -17.54
N ARG A 45 -3.86 -1.43 -17.11
CA ARG A 45 -3.31 -2.53 -17.93
C ARG A 45 -3.89 -3.89 -17.55
N LEU A 46 -4.91 -3.92 -16.69
CA LEU A 46 -5.49 -5.14 -16.15
C LEU A 46 -6.96 -5.28 -16.58
N PRO A 47 -7.51 -6.51 -16.57
CA PRO A 47 -8.93 -6.72 -16.82
C PRO A 47 -9.81 -5.98 -15.81
N PRO A 48 -11.05 -5.61 -16.17
CA PRO A 48 -12.00 -4.95 -15.27
C PRO A 48 -12.35 -5.74 -14.00
N SER A 49 -12.10 -7.06 -14.01
CA SER A 49 -12.32 -7.94 -12.86
C SER A 49 -11.33 -7.71 -11.71
N VAL A 50 -10.23 -6.99 -11.94
CA VAL A 50 -9.26 -6.66 -10.88
C VAL A 50 -9.73 -5.42 -10.13
N SER A 51 -9.94 -5.56 -8.82
CA SER A 51 -10.36 -4.46 -7.94
C SER A 51 -9.23 -3.43 -7.77
N LYS A 52 -9.51 -2.18 -8.13
CA LYS A 52 -8.58 -1.05 -7.91
C LYS A 52 -8.32 -0.81 -6.43
N ASP A 53 -9.32 -1.05 -5.58
CA ASP A 53 -9.21 -0.84 -4.14
C ASP A 53 -8.35 -1.92 -3.48
N ASP A 54 -8.34 -3.14 -4.02
CA ASP A 54 -7.44 -4.20 -3.55
C ASP A 54 -5.98 -3.86 -3.89
N LEU A 55 -5.73 -3.34 -5.11
CA LEU A 55 -4.42 -2.85 -5.50
C LEU A 55 -3.98 -1.65 -4.63
N ALA A 56 -4.88 -0.70 -4.37
CA ALA A 56 -4.58 0.42 -3.49
C ALA A 56 -4.25 -0.06 -2.07
N SER A 57 -5.00 -1.01 -1.54
CA SER A 57 -4.78 -1.59 -0.21
C SER A 57 -3.44 -2.31 -0.11
N ALA A 58 -3.10 -3.13 -1.11
CA ALA A 58 -1.77 -3.76 -1.21
C ALA A 58 -0.65 -2.72 -1.29
N GLY A 59 -0.87 -1.66 -2.08
CA GLY A 59 0.08 -0.56 -2.20
C GLY A 59 0.29 0.20 -0.88
N ILE A 60 -0.75 0.36 -0.06
CA ILE A 60 -0.64 0.99 1.27
C ILE A 60 0.23 0.13 2.21
N LEU A 61 0.09 -1.20 2.17
CA LEU A 61 0.96 -2.10 2.92
C LEU A 61 2.43 -1.96 2.47
N GLY A 62 2.65 -1.81 1.15
CA GLY A 62 3.98 -1.52 0.61
C GLY A 62 4.55 -0.17 1.05
N LEU A 63 3.71 0.85 1.20
CA LEU A 63 4.11 2.16 1.75
C LEU A 63 4.49 2.06 3.22
N PHE A 64 3.72 1.34 4.04
CA PHE A 64 4.07 1.12 5.46
C PHE A 64 5.43 0.44 5.59
N ASP A 65 5.66 -0.62 4.84
CA ASP A 65 6.95 -1.31 4.82
C ASP A 65 8.08 -0.40 4.31
N ALA A 66 7.80 0.49 3.37
CA ALA A 66 8.76 1.48 2.91
C ALA A 66 9.13 2.47 4.01
N ILE A 67 8.16 2.98 4.76
CA ILE A 67 8.40 3.92 5.88
C ILE A 67 9.23 3.24 6.96
N ASP A 68 8.87 2.00 7.32
CA ASP A 68 9.50 1.28 8.42
C ASP A 68 10.94 0.84 8.10
N LYS A 69 11.29 0.66 6.81
CA LYS A 69 12.59 0.13 6.37
C LYS A 69 13.45 1.13 5.59
N PHE A 70 13.01 2.38 5.46
CA PHE A 70 13.79 3.37 4.72
C PHE A 70 15.04 3.77 5.50
N ASP A 71 16.14 3.86 4.77
CA ASP A 71 17.45 4.25 5.28
C ASP A 71 17.97 5.44 4.47
N PRO A 72 17.99 6.66 5.04
CA PRO A 72 18.41 7.87 4.33
C PRO A 72 19.90 7.87 3.96
N GLU A 73 20.74 7.11 4.66
CA GLU A 73 22.20 7.04 4.42
C GLU A 73 22.53 6.37 3.08
N ARG A 74 21.57 5.67 2.47
CA ARG A 74 21.71 5.04 1.15
C ARG A 74 21.65 6.02 -0.02
N GLY A 75 21.45 7.31 0.23
CA GLY A 75 21.49 8.37 -0.79
C GLY A 75 20.31 8.36 -1.79
N VAL A 76 19.26 7.59 -1.53
CA VAL A 76 18.06 7.52 -2.37
C VAL A 76 16.93 8.32 -1.73
N LYS A 77 16.22 9.14 -2.52
CA LYS A 77 15.05 9.86 -2.04
C LYS A 77 13.96 8.88 -1.59
N PHE A 78 13.36 9.11 -0.43
CA PHE A 78 12.27 8.28 0.11
C PHE A 78 11.17 8.01 -0.92
N ARG A 79 10.73 9.03 -1.67
CA ARG A 79 9.71 8.88 -2.73
C ARG A 79 10.06 7.78 -3.73
N THR A 80 11.30 7.75 -4.20
CA THR A 80 11.79 6.76 -5.18
C THR A 80 11.79 5.36 -4.58
N TYR A 81 12.25 5.23 -3.33
CA TYR A 81 12.22 3.96 -2.61
C TYR A 81 10.79 3.45 -2.38
N ALA A 82 9.91 4.32 -1.85
CA ALA A 82 8.51 4.00 -1.60
C ALA A 82 7.79 3.57 -2.89
N GLU A 83 8.01 4.29 -4.00
CA GLU A 83 7.43 3.94 -5.29
C GLU A 83 7.79 2.51 -5.74
N HIS A 84 9.03 2.08 -5.50
CA HIS A 84 9.46 0.71 -5.78
C HIS A 84 8.79 -0.32 -4.86
N ARG A 85 8.71 -0.05 -3.55
CA ARG A 85 8.06 -0.94 -2.56
C ARG A 85 6.55 -1.07 -2.82
N ILE A 86 5.86 0.02 -3.11
CA ILE A 86 4.43 0.06 -3.44
C ILE A 86 4.15 -0.82 -4.66
N ARG A 87 4.90 -0.64 -5.76
CA ARG A 87 4.74 -1.47 -6.96
C ARG A 87 4.99 -2.94 -6.67
N GLY A 88 6.03 -3.25 -5.89
CA GLY A 88 6.34 -4.62 -5.47
C GLY A 88 5.17 -5.27 -4.74
N ALA A 89 4.62 -4.60 -3.73
CA ALA A 89 3.48 -5.09 -2.96
C ALA A 89 2.23 -5.31 -3.82
N ILE A 90 1.94 -4.39 -4.75
CA ILE A 90 0.84 -4.54 -5.70
C ILE A 90 1.07 -5.76 -6.58
N LEU A 91 2.26 -5.92 -7.15
CA LEU A 91 2.62 -7.08 -8.00
C LEU A 91 2.53 -8.41 -7.25
N ASP A 92 2.90 -8.43 -5.97
CA ASP A 92 2.80 -9.62 -5.13
C ASP A 92 1.34 -10.00 -4.86
N GLU A 93 0.48 -9.04 -4.57
CA GLU A 93 -0.96 -9.29 -4.39
C GLU A 93 -1.60 -9.83 -5.66
N LEU A 94 -1.25 -9.19 -6.76
CA LEU A 94 -1.54 -9.61 -8.11
C LEU A 94 -1.11 -11.09 -8.33
N ARG A 95 0.12 -11.49 -7.99
CA ARG A 95 0.54 -12.90 -8.13
C ARG A 95 -0.34 -13.86 -7.34
N LYS A 96 -0.78 -13.50 -6.13
CA LYS A 96 -1.69 -14.34 -5.31
C LYS A 96 -3.06 -14.53 -5.95
N MET A 97 -3.53 -13.57 -6.74
CA MET A 97 -4.78 -13.66 -7.48
C MET A 97 -4.66 -14.49 -8.78
N ASP A 98 -3.50 -15.07 -9.07
CA ASP A 98 -3.18 -15.85 -10.28
C ASP A 98 -3.36 -15.09 -11.62
N TRP A 99 -3.46 -13.74 -11.64
CA TRP A 99 -3.76 -13.04 -12.90
C TRP A 99 -2.64 -13.21 -13.94
N VAL A 100 -1.36 -13.26 -13.53
CA VAL A 100 -0.22 -13.38 -14.46
C VAL A 100 -0.36 -14.66 -15.28
N LEU A 101 -0.73 -15.77 -14.62
CA LEU A 101 -0.92 -17.07 -15.27
C LEU A 101 -2.20 -17.10 -16.11
N ARG A 102 -3.27 -16.41 -15.70
CA ARG A 102 -4.51 -16.32 -16.49
C ARG A 102 -4.35 -15.49 -17.77
N SER A 103 -3.53 -14.44 -17.75
CA SER A 103 -3.28 -13.63 -18.95
C SER A 103 -2.55 -14.42 -20.03
N VAL A 104 -1.48 -15.14 -19.64
CA VAL A 104 -0.70 -15.99 -20.57
C VAL A 104 -1.55 -17.14 -21.15
N ARG A 105 -2.53 -17.65 -20.40
CA ARG A 105 -3.47 -18.68 -20.90
C ARG A 105 -4.47 -18.19 -21.94
N ARG A 106 -4.76 -16.88 -22.01
CA ARG A 106 -5.70 -16.33 -22.99
C ARG A 106 -5.08 -16.14 -24.37
N ASP A 107 -3.76 -16.04 -24.47
CA ASP A 107 -3.05 -15.82 -25.75
C ASP A 107 -2.76 -17.12 -26.52
N VAL A 108 -3.31 -18.26 -26.08
CA VAL A 108 -3.05 -19.58 -26.70
C VAL A 108 -4.24 -20.11 -27.52
N HIS A 109 -5.28 -19.31 -27.78
CA HIS A 109 -6.43 -19.67 -28.64
C HIS A 109 -6.72 -18.59 -29.66
#